data_AF-A0A7Z2G6F9-F1
#
_entry.id   AF-A0A7Z2G6F9-F1
#
_cell.length_a   1.000
_cell.length_b   1.000
_cell.length_c   1.000
_cell.angle_alpha   90.00
_cell.angle_beta   90.00
_cell.angle_gamma   90.00
#
_symmetry.space_group_name_H-M   'P 1'
#
loop_
_entity.id
_entity.type
_entity.pdbx_description
1 polymer ?
#
loop_
_entity_poly.entity_id
_entity_poly.type
_entity_poly.pdbx_seq_one_letter_code
_entity_poly.pdbx_strand_id
1 'polypeptide(L)'
;MERLRFFSTSDESSVLTLSIATTLVIAFIGILFGLISGSFSIVFDGVYSLIDASMSALALAVVRLITSYAVNVDLPRKWRERFTMGFWHLEPMVLGLNSTLLVGVAVYALINGVTNLLSGGHELHFGPALVYAVLTVSACVAMAVFESRANRRIHSDFLRLDIKSWIMSAGITAALLIAFSVGYAIQGTAWEPLTPYVDPAALVLVCAVIIPIPLAEIRQALLDVLLVAPADLKQHVDVVAKRFVERYAFEYYRAYVAKVGRSREIELYFVVPSDMPPKRIAEWDAIRDEIGRAIGGDESHRWLTIMFTSDPEWAE
;
A
#
# COMPACT_ATOMS: atom_id res chain seq x y z
N MET A 1 -21.51 28.44 -19.00
CA MET A 1 -20.50 28.98 -18.05
C MET A 1 -20.56 28.15 -16.77
N GLU A 2 -19.95 26.97 -16.79
CA GLU A 2 -19.79 26.10 -15.62
C GLU A 2 -18.63 26.62 -14.76
N ARG A 3 -18.93 27.00 -13.52
CA ARG A 3 -17.89 27.29 -12.52
C ARG A 3 -17.29 25.97 -12.05
N LEU A 4 -16.05 25.73 -12.45
CA LEU A 4 -15.14 24.73 -11.88
C LEU A 4 -15.10 24.86 -10.34
N ARG A 5 -15.85 24.02 -9.63
CA ARG A 5 -15.75 23.85 -8.16
C ARG A 5 -14.63 22.85 -7.86
N PHE A 6 -13.38 23.28 -7.93
CA PHE A 6 -12.22 22.40 -7.68
C PHE A 6 -11.90 22.13 -6.20
N PHE A 7 -12.52 22.85 -5.25
CA PHE A 7 -12.15 22.69 -3.83
C PHE A 7 -13.37 22.81 -2.91
N SER A 8 -13.93 21.66 -2.54
CA SER A 8 -14.83 21.53 -1.39
C SER A 8 -14.10 20.76 -0.29
N THR A 9 -13.87 21.37 0.86
CA THR A 9 -13.20 20.74 2.03
C THR A 9 -14.08 19.71 2.75
N SER A 10 -15.22 19.34 2.16
CA SER A 10 -16.17 18.35 2.68
C SER A 10 -16.19 17.04 1.88
N ASP A 11 -15.37 16.94 0.83
CA ASP A 11 -15.33 15.79 -0.08
C ASP A 11 -13.95 15.12 -0.03
N GLU A 12 -13.93 13.80 0.19
CA GLU A 12 -12.73 12.98 0.33
C GLU A 12 -11.79 13.13 -0.88
N SER A 13 -12.35 13.08 -2.09
CA SER A 13 -11.55 13.19 -3.32
C SER A 13 -10.88 14.56 -3.44
N SER A 14 -11.51 15.63 -2.94
CA SER A 14 -10.93 16.98 -2.97
C SER A 14 -9.75 17.10 -2.00
N VAL A 15 -9.86 16.50 -0.81
CA VAL A 15 -8.77 16.52 0.18
C VAL A 15 -7.57 15.72 -0.33
N LEU A 16 -7.80 14.52 -0.86
CA LEU A 16 -6.72 13.68 -1.43
C LEU A 16 -6.07 14.33 -2.67
N THR A 17 -6.85 15.02 -3.51
CA THR A 17 -6.28 15.76 -4.66
C THR A 17 -5.38 16.90 -4.21
N LEU A 18 -5.80 17.63 -3.16
CA LEU A 18 -4.96 18.67 -2.57
C LEU A 18 -3.68 18.08 -1.97
N SER A 19 -3.79 16.95 -1.25
CA SER A 19 -2.64 16.24 -0.69
C SER A 19 -1.62 15.88 -1.75
N ILE A 20 -2.04 15.19 -2.82
CA ILE A 20 -1.17 14.84 -3.95
C ILE A 20 -0.52 16.08 -4.56
N ALA A 21 -1.29 17.15 -4.80
CA ALA A 21 -0.75 18.39 -5.35
C ALA A 21 0.30 19.02 -4.43
N THR A 22 0.06 19.05 -3.12
CA THR A 22 1.02 19.55 -2.12
C THR A 22 2.29 18.70 -2.08
N THR A 23 2.18 17.38 -2.13
CA THR A 23 3.35 16.47 -2.16
C THR A 23 4.19 16.71 -3.41
N LEU A 24 3.57 16.87 -4.58
CA LEU A 24 4.30 17.17 -5.82
C LEU A 24 5.05 18.52 -5.75
N VAL A 25 4.42 19.55 -5.17
CA VAL A 25 5.06 20.86 -4.98
C VAL A 25 6.24 20.75 -4.01
N ILE A 26 6.06 20.09 -2.87
CA ILE A 26 7.12 19.88 -1.88
C ILE A 26 8.27 19.08 -2.48
N ALA A 27 7.97 18.03 -3.24
CA ALA A 27 8.97 17.20 -3.91
C ALA A 27 9.80 18.01 -4.90
N PHE A 28 9.15 18.83 -5.74
CA PHE A 28 9.83 19.68 -6.70
C PHE A 28 10.70 20.74 -6.02
N ILE A 29 10.17 21.43 -5.01
CA ILE A 29 10.92 22.40 -4.19
C ILE A 29 12.10 21.71 -3.51
N GLY A 30 11.93 20.50 -2.99
CA GLY A 30 12.97 19.70 -2.37
C GLY A 30 14.12 19.40 -3.33
N ILE A 31 13.82 18.87 -4.51
CA ILE A 31 14.86 18.62 -5.52
C ILE A 31 15.61 19.92 -5.85
N LEU A 32 14.90 21.03 -6.04
CA LEU A 32 15.53 22.32 -6.36
C LEU A 32 16.44 22.82 -5.23
N PHE A 33 15.95 22.85 -3.99
CA PHE A 33 16.73 23.30 -2.83
C PHE A 33 17.87 22.34 -2.49
N GLY A 34 17.70 21.04 -2.71
CA GLY A 34 18.75 20.04 -2.54
C GLY A 34 19.90 20.29 -3.51
N LEU A 35 19.59 20.55 -4.78
CA LEU A 35 20.61 20.89 -5.78
C LEU A 35 21.30 22.23 -5.49
N ILE A 36 20.54 23.25 -5.08
CA ILE A 36 21.11 24.57 -4.73
C ILE A 36 22.00 24.48 -3.48
N SER A 37 21.59 23.67 -2.49
CA SER A 37 22.33 23.53 -1.23
C SER A 37 23.49 22.53 -1.30
N GLY A 38 23.54 21.69 -2.34
CA GLY A 38 24.46 20.56 -2.42
C GLY A 38 24.06 19.39 -1.50
N SER A 39 22.83 19.35 -0.98
CA SER A 39 22.35 18.30 -0.07
C SER A 39 21.81 17.10 -0.84
N PHE A 40 22.49 15.96 -0.73
CA PHE A 40 21.97 14.71 -1.29
C PHE A 40 20.78 14.19 -0.50
N SER A 41 20.71 14.44 0.81
CA SER A 41 19.57 14.00 1.62
C SER A 41 18.28 14.75 1.30
N ILE A 42 18.33 16.06 1.01
CA ILE A 42 17.18 16.82 0.56
C ILE A 42 16.76 16.40 -0.86
N VAL A 43 17.71 16.18 -1.78
CA VAL A 43 17.38 15.66 -3.11
C VAL A 43 16.69 14.31 -2.99
N PHE A 44 17.20 13.41 -2.14
CA PHE A 44 16.59 12.12 -1.87
C PHE A 44 15.16 12.26 -1.34
N ASP A 45 14.91 13.11 -0.34
CA ASP A 45 13.56 13.35 0.22
C ASP A 45 12.58 13.81 -0.87
N GLY A 46 13.03 14.71 -1.76
CA GLY A 46 12.25 15.19 -2.89
C GLY A 46 11.96 14.10 -3.93
N VAL A 47 12.96 13.32 -4.34
CA VAL A 47 12.77 12.22 -5.32
C VAL A 47 11.90 11.11 -4.73
N TYR A 48 12.11 10.75 -3.47
CA TYR A 48 11.32 9.75 -2.76
C TYR A 48 9.85 10.15 -2.72
N SER A 49 9.57 11.39 -2.30
CA SER A 49 8.22 11.96 -2.26
C SER A 49 7.57 12.03 -3.65
N LEU A 50 8.34 12.32 -4.70
CA LEU A 50 7.83 12.36 -6.08
C LEU A 50 7.38 10.98 -6.58
N ILE A 51 8.18 9.94 -6.30
CA ILE A 51 7.86 8.56 -6.68
C ILE A 51 6.63 8.09 -5.91
N ASP A 52 6.61 8.30 -4.59
CA ASP A 52 5.50 7.90 -3.74
C ASP A 52 4.18 8.58 -4.14
N ALA A 53 4.21 9.89 -4.44
CA ALA A 53 3.05 10.62 -4.93
C ALA A 53 2.56 10.10 -6.29
N SER A 54 3.48 9.81 -7.21
CA SER A 54 3.17 9.27 -8.55
C SER A 54 2.53 7.89 -8.46
N MET A 55 3.06 7.03 -7.57
CA MET A 55 2.54 5.69 -7.33
C MET A 55 1.20 5.71 -6.59
N SER A 56 1.01 6.64 -5.65
CA SER A 56 -0.28 6.87 -5.00
C SER A 56 -1.35 7.30 -6.01
N ALA A 57 -1.00 8.16 -6.98
CA ALA A 57 -1.91 8.51 -8.06
C ALA A 57 -2.24 7.31 -8.97
N LEU A 58 -1.25 6.46 -9.28
CA LEU A 58 -1.46 5.22 -10.03
C LEU A 58 -2.35 4.23 -9.28
N ALA A 59 -2.10 4.02 -7.98
CA ALA A 59 -2.90 3.18 -7.11
C ALA A 59 -4.35 3.66 -7.06
N LEU A 60 -4.57 4.97 -6.93
CA LEU A 60 -5.91 5.55 -6.98
C LEU A 60 -6.60 5.31 -8.33
N ALA A 61 -5.88 5.43 -9.44
CA ALA A 61 -6.42 5.13 -10.77
C ALA A 61 -6.85 3.65 -10.89
N VAL A 62 -6.05 2.73 -10.36
CA VAL A 62 -6.38 1.30 -10.32
C VAL A 62 -7.58 1.02 -9.41
N VAL A 63 -7.65 1.62 -8.22
CA VAL A 63 -8.81 1.48 -7.33
C VAL A 63 -10.08 2.01 -7.99
N ARG A 64 -10.01 3.15 -8.69
CA ARG A 64 -11.15 3.69 -9.46
C ARG A 64 -11.59 2.74 -10.57
N LEU A 65 -10.65 2.09 -11.25
CA LEU A 65 -10.94 1.08 -12.28
C LEU A 65 -11.60 -0.18 -11.70
N ILE A 66 -11.10 -0.68 -10.56
CA ILE A 66 -11.68 -1.82 -9.85
C ILE A 66 -13.10 -1.48 -9.38
N THR A 67 -13.29 -0.29 -8.82
CA THR A 67 -14.58 0.17 -8.30
C THR A 67 -15.60 0.38 -9.43
N SER A 68 -15.20 0.98 -10.55
CA SER A 68 -16.11 1.14 -11.71
C SER A 68 -16.52 -0.20 -12.31
N TYR A 69 -15.62 -1.18 -12.30
CA TYR A 69 -15.93 -2.57 -12.65
C TYR A 69 -16.93 -3.21 -11.69
N ALA A 70 -16.72 -3.08 -10.38
CA ALA A 70 -17.59 -3.67 -9.36
C ALA A 70 -19.01 -3.06 -9.32
N VAL A 71 -19.15 -1.76 -9.64
CA VAL A 71 -20.42 -1.01 -9.54
C VAL A 71 -21.25 -1.03 -10.84
N ASN A 72 -20.83 -1.77 -11.88
CA ASN A 72 -21.57 -1.93 -13.15
C ASN A 72 -21.81 -0.63 -13.96
N VAL A 73 -20.97 0.39 -13.81
CA VAL A 73 -21.10 1.66 -14.55
C VAL A 73 -19.97 1.80 -15.58
N ASP A 74 -20.34 1.98 -16.85
CA ASP A 74 -19.49 2.48 -17.96
C ASP A 74 -18.28 1.66 -18.47
N LEU A 75 -18.24 0.34 -18.35
CA LEU A 75 -17.23 -0.48 -19.06
C LEU A 75 -17.70 -0.99 -20.43
N PRO A 76 -16.92 -0.78 -21.51
CA PRO A 76 -17.22 -1.33 -22.83
C PRO A 76 -17.38 -2.86 -22.74
N ARG A 77 -18.45 -3.38 -23.35
CA ARG A 77 -18.85 -4.79 -23.28
C ARG A 77 -17.71 -5.79 -23.57
N LYS A 78 -16.78 -5.43 -24.46
CA LYS A 78 -15.58 -6.22 -24.82
C LYS A 78 -14.58 -6.44 -23.67
N TRP A 79 -14.46 -5.50 -22.72
CA TRP A 79 -13.57 -5.65 -21.56
C TRP A 79 -14.20 -6.55 -20.49
N ARG A 80 -15.53 -6.46 -20.34
CA ARG A 80 -16.33 -7.32 -19.45
C ARG A 80 -16.26 -8.80 -19.85
N GLU A 81 -16.24 -9.07 -21.16
CA GLU A 81 -16.16 -10.43 -21.71
C GLU A 81 -14.75 -11.03 -21.61
N ARG A 82 -13.69 -10.22 -21.44
CA ARG A 82 -12.30 -10.68 -21.39
C ARG A 82 -11.73 -10.75 -19.97
N PHE A 83 -12.21 -9.93 -19.05
CA PHE A 83 -11.79 -9.92 -17.64
C PHE A 83 -12.97 -10.36 -16.78
N THR A 84 -13.25 -11.66 -16.75
CA THR A 84 -14.40 -12.26 -16.05
C THR A 84 -14.21 -12.37 -14.54
N MET A 85 -12.96 -12.35 -14.06
CA MET A 85 -12.59 -12.38 -12.64
C MET A 85 -12.34 -10.98 -12.05
N GLY A 86 -12.62 -9.91 -12.81
CA GLY A 86 -12.35 -8.53 -12.41
C GLY A 86 -10.86 -8.13 -12.51
N PHE A 87 -10.51 -7.03 -11.85
CA PHE A 87 -9.17 -6.41 -11.90
C PHE A 87 -8.42 -6.45 -10.55
N TRP A 88 -8.84 -7.31 -9.63
CA TRP A 88 -8.31 -7.39 -8.27
C TRP A 88 -6.80 -7.69 -8.22
N HIS A 89 -6.27 -8.38 -9.22
CA HIS A 89 -4.84 -8.66 -9.36
C HIS A 89 -3.98 -7.41 -9.62
N LEU A 90 -4.56 -6.29 -10.08
CA LEU A 90 -3.80 -5.06 -10.30
C LEU A 90 -3.37 -4.38 -8.99
N GLU A 91 -4.15 -4.55 -7.92
CA GLU A 91 -3.86 -3.98 -6.60
C GLU A 91 -2.50 -4.45 -6.04
N PRO A 92 -2.24 -5.76 -5.88
CA PRO A 92 -0.94 -6.22 -5.38
C PRO A 92 0.20 -5.91 -6.35
N MET A 93 -0.04 -5.86 -7.67
CA MET A 93 1.00 -5.50 -8.65
C MET A 93 1.47 -4.05 -8.51
N VAL A 94 0.54 -3.10 -8.34
CA VAL A 94 0.90 -1.68 -8.15
C VAL A 94 1.57 -1.46 -6.80
N LEU A 95 1.07 -2.09 -5.73
CA LEU A 95 1.71 -2.04 -4.42
C LEU A 95 3.14 -2.59 -4.49
N GLY A 96 3.33 -3.79 -5.05
CA GLY A 96 4.64 -4.40 -5.21
C GLY A 96 5.60 -3.54 -6.05
N LEU A 97 5.11 -2.93 -7.13
CA LEU A 97 5.90 -2.01 -7.96
C LEU A 97 6.32 -0.75 -7.18
N ASN A 98 5.40 -0.12 -6.45
CA ASN A 98 5.69 1.06 -5.64
C ASN A 98 6.79 0.75 -4.62
N SER A 99 6.56 -0.28 -3.80
CA SER A 99 7.47 -0.69 -2.74
C SER A 99 8.85 -1.06 -3.32
N THR A 100 8.91 -1.71 -4.48
CA THR A 100 10.17 -2.04 -5.17
C THR A 100 10.92 -0.80 -5.65
N LEU A 101 10.23 0.18 -6.23
CA LEU A 101 10.83 1.43 -6.69
C LEU A 101 11.37 2.26 -5.52
N LEU A 102 10.61 2.36 -4.43
CA LEU A 102 11.04 3.09 -3.23
C LEU A 102 12.28 2.43 -2.59
N VAL A 103 12.32 1.10 -2.50
CA VAL A 103 13.52 0.37 -2.06
C VAL A 103 14.69 0.63 -3.00
N GLY A 104 14.46 0.57 -4.31
CA GLY A 104 15.51 0.79 -5.31
C GLY A 104 16.17 2.16 -5.18
N VAL A 105 15.36 3.22 -5.04
CA VAL A 105 15.87 4.59 -4.84
C VAL A 105 16.55 4.75 -3.49
N ALA A 106 16.00 4.18 -2.42
CA ALA A 106 16.62 4.23 -1.09
C ALA A 106 17.97 3.47 -1.05
N VAL A 107 18.08 2.32 -1.72
CA VAL A 107 19.35 1.59 -1.85
C VAL A 107 20.37 2.38 -2.67
N TYR A 108 19.94 2.98 -3.79
CA TYR A 108 20.81 3.85 -4.57
C TYR A 108 21.30 5.05 -3.75
N ALA A 109 20.41 5.70 -3.01
CA ALA A 109 20.75 6.82 -2.15
C ALA A 109 21.67 6.40 -0.98
N LEU A 110 21.47 5.22 -0.40
CA LEU A 110 22.34 4.64 0.62
C LEU A 110 23.75 4.40 0.09
N ILE A 111 23.88 3.81 -1.11
CA ILE A 111 25.19 3.59 -1.76
C ILE A 111 25.90 4.94 -1.96
N ASN A 112 25.19 5.96 -2.46
CA ASN A 112 25.76 7.30 -2.63
C ASN A 112 26.13 7.94 -1.29
N GLY A 113 25.29 7.83 -0.27
CA GLY A 113 25.56 8.33 1.07
C GLY A 113 26.80 7.70 1.70
N VAL A 114 26.93 6.37 1.61
CA VAL A 114 28.14 5.66 2.09
C VAL A 114 29.36 6.07 1.29
N THR A 115 29.25 6.17 -0.04
CA THR A 115 30.36 6.59 -0.90
C THR A 115 30.85 7.99 -0.54
N ASN A 116 29.93 8.94 -0.38
CA ASN A 116 30.24 10.32 0.01
C ASN A 116 30.86 10.40 1.41
N LEU A 117 30.39 9.58 2.35
CA LEU A 117 30.96 9.50 3.70
C LEU A 117 32.41 9.00 3.65
N LEU A 118 32.72 8.02 2.80
CA LEU A 118 34.06 7.47 2.63
C LEU A 118 34.99 8.38 1.81
N SER A 119 34.45 9.21 0.92
CA SER A 119 35.23 10.14 0.09
C SER A 119 35.54 11.49 0.76
N GLY A 120 35.28 11.63 2.06
CA GLY A 120 35.58 12.85 2.83
C GLY A 120 34.40 13.81 3.02
N GLY A 121 33.18 13.38 2.73
CA GLY A 121 31.98 14.20 2.80
C GLY A 121 31.81 15.11 1.58
N HIS A 122 30.87 16.07 1.67
CA HIS A 122 30.71 17.13 0.68
C HIS A 122 30.39 18.46 1.36
N GLU A 123 30.65 19.57 0.68
CA GLU A 123 30.22 20.87 1.17
C GLU A 123 28.69 20.99 1.10
N LEU A 124 28.11 21.48 2.19
CA LEU A 124 26.69 21.70 2.32
C LEU A 124 26.43 23.17 2.66
N HIS A 125 25.59 23.83 1.87
CA HIS A 125 25.09 25.15 2.21
C HIS A 125 23.91 25.04 3.18
N PHE A 126 24.21 25.07 4.47
CA PHE A 126 23.22 24.91 5.54
C PHE A 126 22.10 25.96 5.51
N GLY A 127 22.36 27.20 5.07
CA GLY A 127 21.33 28.25 5.03
C GLY A 127 20.11 27.85 4.20
N PRO A 128 20.27 27.62 2.87
CA PRO A 128 19.19 27.12 2.03
C PRO A 128 18.59 25.79 2.51
N ALA A 129 19.43 24.86 3.00
CA ALA A 129 18.99 23.56 3.50
C ALA A 129 18.06 23.67 4.73
N LEU A 130 18.39 24.54 5.69
CA LEU A 130 17.58 24.82 6.88
C LEU A 130 16.26 25.50 6.52
N VAL A 131 16.29 26.49 5.62
CA VAL A 131 15.07 27.16 5.14
C VAL A 131 14.12 26.14 4.52
N TYR A 132 14.64 25.27 3.65
CA TYR A 132 13.85 24.19 3.07
C TYR A 132 13.28 23.27 4.15
N ALA A 133 14.12 22.75 5.04
CA ALA A 133 13.70 21.78 6.04
C ALA A 133 12.61 22.35 6.98
N VAL A 134 12.71 23.61 7.40
CA VAL A 134 11.68 24.29 8.20
C VAL A 134 10.36 24.43 7.42
N LEU A 135 10.43 24.87 6.16
CA LEU A 135 9.23 25.03 5.32
C LEU A 135 8.53 23.69 5.08
N THR A 136 9.30 22.64 4.77
CA THR A 136 8.77 21.31 4.51
C THR A 136 8.17 20.69 5.77
N VAL A 137 8.85 20.72 6.91
CA VAL A 137 8.28 20.23 8.18
C VAL A 137 6.99 20.97 8.52
N SER A 138 6.98 22.30 8.35
CA SER A 138 5.79 23.11 8.61
C SER A 138 4.63 22.74 7.68
N ALA A 139 4.91 22.52 6.39
CA ALA A 139 3.91 22.09 5.41
C ALA A 139 3.37 20.69 5.71
N CYS A 140 4.25 19.72 6.03
CA CYS A 140 3.86 18.35 6.37
C CYS A 140 2.98 18.32 7.63
N VAL A 141 3.36 19.06 8.68
CA VAL A 141 2.55 19.18 9.90
C VAL A 141 1.22 19.87 9.62
N ALA A 142 1.21 20.95 8.81
CA ALA A 142 -0.01 21.64 8.42
C ALA A 142 -0.98 20.72 7.68
N MET A 143 -0.49 19.91 6.73
CA MET A 143 -1.27 18.93 5.99
C MET A 143 -1.79 17.81 6.90
N ALA A 144 -0.94 17.21 7.72
CA ALA A 144 -1.35 16.19 8.69
C ALA A 144 -2.48 16.69 9.61
N VAL A 145 -2.37 17.93 10.08
CA VAL A 145 -3.39 18.56 10.95
C VAL A 145 -4.66 18.90 10.16
N PHE A 146 -4.54 19.41 8.93
CA PHE A 146 -5.66 19.71 8.05
C PHE A 146 -6.47 18.45 7.73
N GLU A 147 -5.81 17.39 7.28
CA GLU A 147 -6.42 16.10 6.99
C GLU A 147 -6.99 15.45 8.24
N SER A 148 -6.30 15.54 9.39
CA SER A 148 -6.83 15.05 10.67
C SER A 148 -8.15 15.73 11.05
N ARG A 149 -8.30 17.02 10.76
CA ARG A 149 -9.55 17.75 11.00
C ARG A 149 -10.63 17.39 9.98
N ALA A 150 -10.28 17.24 8.71
CA ALA A 150 -11.21 16.80 7.67
C ALA A 150 -11.72 15.38 7.95
N ASN A 151 -10.83 14.46 8.34
CA ASN A 151 -11.14 13.07 8.59
C ASN A 151 -12.01 12.85 9.83
N ARG A 152 -12.00 13.77 10.81
CA ARG A 152 -12.98 13.75 11.91
C ARG A 152 -14.43 13.93 11.45
N ARG A 153 -14.65 14.48 10.25
CA ARG A 153 -15.98 14.66 9.66
C ARG A 153 -16.29 13.60 8.61
N ILE A 154 -15.29 13.23 7.81
CA ILE A 154 -15.43 12.30 6.67
C ILE A 154 -15.39 10.84 7.13
N HIS A 155 -14.59 10.52 8.15
CA HIS A 155 -14.35 9.16 8.65
C HIS A 155 -13.86 8.17 7.57
N SER A 156 -12.93 8.61 6.72
CA SER A 156 -12.32 7.78 5.67
C SER A 156 -11.03 7.13 6.15
N ASP A 157 -10.87 5.85 5.79
CA ASP A 157 -9.64 5.09 6.05
C ASP A 157 -8.50 5.52 5.12
N PHE A 158 -8.78 5.97 3.89
CA PHE A 158 -7.76 6.51 2.98
C PHE A 158 -7.13 7.79 3.55
N LEU A 159 -7.96 8.68 4.10
CA LEU A 159 -7.48 9.86 4.81
C LEU A 159 -6.66 9.50 6.06
N ARG A 160 -6.95 8.38 6.75
CA ARG A 160 -6.12 7.93 7.88
C ARG A 160 -4.73 7.47 7.42
N LEU A 161 -4.67 6.82 6.27
CA LEU A 161 -3.40 6.38 5.67
C LEU A 161 -2.58 7.59 5.24
N ASP A 162 -3.20 8.58 4.58
CA ASP A 162 -2.52 9.79 4.12
C ASP A 162 -1.97 10.64 5.27
N ILE A 163 -2.75 10.82 6.35
CA ILE A 163 -2.29 11.48 7.58
C ILE A 163 -1.04 10.79 8.15
N LYS A 164 -1.01 9.44 8.17
CA LYS A 164 0.15 8.70 8.65
C LYS A 164 1.36 8.94 7.74
N SER A 165 1.16 9.01 6.42
CA SER A 165 2.22 9.35 5.47
C SER A 165 2.80 10.73 5.78
N TRP A 166 1.95 11.76 5.95
CA TRP A 166 2.40 13.11 6.31
C TRP A 166 3.16 13.18 7.64
N ILE A 167 2.74 12.42 8.66
CA ILE A 167 3.45 12.34 9.94
C ILE A 167 4.82 11.68 9.77
N MET A 168 4.91 10.62 8.95
CA MET A 168 6.17 9.96 8.63
C MET A 168 7.12 10.91 7.89
N SER A 169 6.65 11.59 6.84
CA SER A 169 7.44 12.59 6.11
C SER A 169 7.89 13.74 7.02
N ALA A 170 6.99 14.27 7.86
CA ALA A 170 7.35 15.28 8.85
C ALA A 170 8.44 14.80 9.80
N GLY A 171 8.40 13.53 10.23
CA GLY A 171 9.42 12.93 11.09
C GLY A 171 10.79 12.82 10.40
N ILE A 172 10.82 12.37 9.15
CA ILE A 172 12.05 12.27 8.34
C ILE A 172 12.66 13.67 8.14
N THR A 173 11.88 14.63 7.65
CA THR A 173 12.37 15.99 7.42
C THR A 173 12.74 16.69 8.73
N ALA A 174 12.05 16.41 9.85
CA ALA A 174 12.44 16.94 11.16
C ALA A 174 13.76 16.36 11.65
N ALA A 175 14.05 15.09 11.39
CA ALA A 175 15.35 14.50 11.68
C ALA A 175 16.46 15.18 10.86
N LEU A 176 16.21 15.45 9.57
CA LEU A 176 17.12 16.23 8.72
C LEU A 176 17.31 17.65 9.24
N LEU A 177 16.23 18.33 9.65
CA LEU A 177 16.28 19.67 10.24
C LEU A 177 17.17 19.70 11.49
N ILE A 178 17.05 18.71 12.36
CA ILE A 178 17.89 18.57 13.56
C ILE A 178 19.35 18.36 13.14
N ALA A 179 19.62 17.43 12.22
CA ALA A 179 20.97 17.16 11.74
C ALA A 179 21.64 18.41 11.14
N PHE A 180 20.93 19.15 10.28
CA PHE A 180 21.42 20.40 9.69
C PHE A 180 21.56 21.52 10.71
N SER A 181 20.69 21.60 11.72
CA SER A 181 20.80 22.61 12.77
C SER A 181 22.06 22.37 13.61
N VAL A 182 22.36 21.10 13.92
CA VAL A 182 23.62 20.71 14.58
C VAL A 182 24.81 21.04 13.68
N GLY A 183 24.76 20.67 12.40
CA GLY A 183 25.81 20.95 11.43
C GLY A 183 26.09 22.45 11.22
N TYR A 184 25.05 23.28 11.28
CA TYR A 184 25.18 24.74 11.23
C TYR A 184 25.81 25.30 12.52
N ALA A 185 25.41 24.78 13.69
CA ALA A 185 25.90 25.26 14.98
C ALA A 185 27.39 24.91 15.24
N ILE A 186 27.93 23.87 14.60
CA ILE A 186 29.34 23.49 14.72
C ILE A 186 30.27 24.28 13.79
N GLN A 187 29.74 25.08 12.85
CA GLN A 187 30.56 25.93 11.98
C GLN A 187 31.33 26.96 12.82
N GLY A 188 32.62 27.15 12.54
CA GLY A 188 33.49 28.05 13.30
C GLY A 188 33.89 27.54 14.70
N THR A 189 33.62 26.27 15.00
CA THR A 189 34.07 25.60 16.24
C THR A 189 35.15 24.56 15.94
N ALA A 190 35.73 23.95 16.99
CA ALA A 190 36.71 22.87 16.84
C ALA A 190 36.16 21.63 16.08
N TRP A 191 34.85 21.51 15.93
CA TRP A 191 34.17 20.42 15.25
C TRP A 191 33.85 20.71 13.78
N GLU A 192 34.26 21.87 13.25
CA GLU A 192 34.05 22.26 11.84
C GLU A 192 34.49 21.18 10.83
N PRO A 193 35.56 20.38 11.04
CA PRO A 193 35.92 19.29 10.12
C PRO A 193 34.85 18.19 9.96
N LEU A 194 33.88 18.09 10.87
CA LEU A 194 32.76 17.13 10.77
C LEU A 194 31.62 17.63 9.88
N THR A 195 31.57 18.93 9.60
CA THR A 195 30.51 19.58 8.82
C THR A 195 30.21 18.88 7.48
N PRO A 196 31.21 18.47 6.68
CA PRO A 196 30.97 17.80 5.40
C PRO A 196 30.33 16.41 5.50
N TYR A 197 30.34 15.80 6.69
CA TYR A 197 29.81 14.45 6.92
C TYR A 197 28.36 14.47 7.41
N VAL A 198 27.82 15.63 7.78
CA VAL A 198 26.47 15.75 8.36
C VAL A 198 25.39 15.25 7.40
N ASP A 199 25.40 15.69 6.15
CA ASP A 199 24.40 15.29 5.15
C ASP A 199 24.54 13.83 4.70
N PRO A 200 25.74 13.30 4.36
CA PRO A 200 25.91 11.89 4.07
C PRO A 200 25.51 10.97 5.22
N ALA A 201 25.86 11.32 6.47
CA ALA A 201 25.49 10.53 7.64
C ALA A 201 23.97 10.55 7.87
N ALA A 202 23.32 11.71 7.71
CA ALA A 202 21.88 11.82 7.78
C ALA A 202 21.18 10.99 6.70
N LEU A 203 21.66 11.06 5.45
CA LEU A 203 21.14 10.25 4.34
C LEU A 203 21.24 8.75 4.61
N VAL A 204 22.41 8.28 5.07
CA VAL A 204 22.64 6.87 5.39
C VAL A 204 21.68 6.41 6.49
N LEU A 205 21.53 7.21 7.56
CA LEU A 205 20.64 6.89 8.67
C LEU A 205 19.17 6.82 8.23
N VAL A 206 18.71 7.81 7.45
CA VAL A 206 17.35 7.84 6.91
C VAL A 206 17.09 6.63 6.02
N CYS A 207 18.01 6.30 5.10
CA CYS A 207 17.86 5.14 4.23
C CYS A 207 17.82 3.83 5.03
N ALA A 208 18.65 3.68 6.05
CA ALA A 208 18.67 2.49 6.90
C ALA A 208 17.34 2.26 7.64
N VAL A 209 16.62 3.33 7.98
CA VAL A 209 15.31 3.27 8.62
C VAL A 209 14.18 3.03 7.61
N ILE A 210 14.25 3.64 6.43
CA ILE A 210 13.18 3.57 5.42
C ILE A 210 13.19 2.24 4.67
N ILE A 211 14.36 1.69 4.31
CA ILE A 211 14.47 0.47 3.47
C ILE A 211 13.67 -0.72 4.02
N PRO A 212 13.70 -1.05 5.33
CA PRO A 212 12.97 -2.21 5.86
C PRO A 212 11.45 -2.11 5.76
N ILE A 213 10.89 -0.90 5.75
CA ILE A 213 9.44 -0.65 5.80
C ILE A 213 8.71 -1.31 4.61
N PRO A 214 9.04 -1.01 3.33
CA PRO A 214 8.38 -1.59 2.16
C PRO A 214 8.76 -3.04 1.85
N LEU A 215 9.77 -3.65 2.49
CA LEU A 215 10.17 -5.03 2.17
C LEU A 215 9.06 -6.04 2.48
N ALA A 216 8.31 -5.82 3.56
CA ALA A 216 7.15 -6.65 3.90
C ALA A 216 6.05 -6.54 2.84
N GLU A 217 5.83 -5.34 2.29
CA GLU A 217 4.85 -5.09 1.24
C GLU A 217 5.24 -5.78 -0.07
N ILE A 218 6.52 -5.71 -0.47
CA ILE A 218 7.02 -6.45 -1.64
C ILE A 218 6.77 -7.94 -1.49
N ARG A 219 7.11 -8.51 -0.32
CA ARG A 219 6.87 -9.93 -0.05
C ARG A 219 5.38 -10.27 -0.14
N GLN A 220 4.52 -9.47 0.47
CA GLN A 220 3.08 -9.71 0.45
C GLN A 220 2.51 -9.60 -0.98
N ALA A 221 2.90 -8.58 -1.74
CA ALA A 221 2.52 -8.42 -3.13
C ALA A 221 2.91 -9.63 -4.00
N LEU A 222 4.12 -10.17 -3.80
CA LEU A 222 4.56 -11.39 -4.49
C LEU A 222 3.73 -12.61 -4.10
N LEU A 223 3.41 -12.78 -2.82
CA LEU A 223 2.56 -13.90 -2.35
C LEU A 223 1.15 -13.80 -2.93
N ASP A 224 0.57 -12.60 -2.98
CA ASP A 224 -0.75 -12.36 -3.55
C ASP A 224 -0.75 -12.62 -5.07
N VAL A 225 0.30 -12.22 -5.80
CA VAL A 225 0.45 -12.51 -7.24
C VAL A 225 0.65 -14.00 -7.51
N LEU A 226 1.33 -14.71 -6.62
CA LEU A 226 1.54 -16.16 -6.70
C LEU A 226 0.36 -16.98 -6.15
N LEU A 227 -0.77 -16.33 -5.82
CA LEU A 227 -1.99 -16.96 -5.31
C LEU A 227 -1.76 -17.78 -4.02
N VAL A 228 -0.77 -17.40 -3.20
CA VAL A 228 -0.44 -18.15 -1.99
C VAL A 228 -1.54 -17.95 -0.95
N ALA A 229 -2.15 -19.05 -0.53
CA ALA A 229 -3.20 -19.06 0.49
C ALA A 229 -2.69 -18.49 1.82
N PRO A 230 -3.39 -17.51 2.43
CA PRO A 230 -3.16 -17.14 3.82
C PRO A 230 -3.43 -18.35 4.72
N ALA A 231 -2.46 -18.70 5.58
CA ALA A 231 -2.55 -19.91 6.40
C ALA A 231 -3.75 -19.87 7.37
N ASP A 232 -4.07 -18.69 7.88
CA ASP A 232 -5.24 -18.42 8.74
C ASP A 232 -6.55 -18.66 7.99
N LEU A 233 -6.67 -18.16 6.75
CA LEU A 233 -7.85 -18.35 5.91
C LEU A 233 -8.03 -19.82 5.54
N LYS A 234 -6.95 -20.50 5.13
CA LYS A 234 -6.98 -21.93 4.80
C LYS A 234 -7.38 -22.76 6.02
N GLN A 235 -6.80 -22.49 7.18
CA GLN A 235 -7.13 -23.19 8.42
C GLN A 235 -8.59 -22.98 8.83
N HIS A 236 -9.11 -21.76 8.72
CA HIS A 236 -10.51 -21.48 9.00
C HIS A 236 -11.45 -22.25 8.08
N VAL A 237 -11.19 -22.22 6.76
CA VAL A 237 -11.96 -22.98 5.77
C VAL A 237 -11.90 -24.47 6.05
N ASP A 238 -10.74 -25.02 6.44
CA ASP A 238 -10.58 -26.41 6.81
C ASP A 238 -11.40 -26.80 8.05
N VAL A 239 -11.39 -25.96 9.08
CA VAL A 239 -12.18 -26.19 10.30
C VAL A 239 -13.68 -26.21 9.98
N VAL A 240 -14.14 -25.28 9.15
CA VAL A 240 -15.55 -25.24 8.71
C VAL A 240 -15.86 -26.49 7.89
N ALA A 241 -15.08 -26.81 6.87
CA ALA A 241 -15.34 -27.94 5.99
C ALA A 241 -15.39 -29.28 6.76
N LYS A 242 -14.45 -29.53 7.67
CA LYS A 242 -14.44 -30.74 8.52
C LYS A 242 -15.73 -30.92 9.31
N ARG A 243 -16.25 -29.83 9.90
CA ARG A 243 -17.52 -29.86 10.64
C ARG A 243 -18.69 -30.31 9.77
N PHE A 244 -18.71 -29.88 8.50
CA PHE A 244 -19.77 -30.27 7.56
C PHE A 244 -19.62 -31.70 7.06
N VAL A 245 -18.37 -32.18 6.87
CA VAL A 245 -18.11 -33.60 6.60
C VAL A 245 -18.68 -34.49 7.70
N GLU A 246 -18.37 -34.17 8.96
CA GLU A 246 -18.87 -34.92 10.13
C GLU A 246 -20.40 -34.85 10.27
N ARG A 247 -20.98 -33.65 10.10
CA ARG A 247 -22.42 -33.42 10.30
C ARG A 247 -23.30 -34.12 9.27
N TYR A 248 -22.86 -34.15 8.01
CA TYR A 248 -23.63 -34.70 6.89
C TYR A 248 -23.14 -36.08 6.44
N ALA A 249 -22.17 -36.66 7.15
CA ALA A 249 -21.55 -37.95 6.81
C ALA A 249 -21.01 -37.99 5.37
N PHE A 250 -20.35 -36.91 4.96
CA PHE A 250 -19.57 -36.92 3.70
C PHE A 250 -18.30 -37.75 3.89
N GLU A 251 -17.70 -38.23 2.80
CA GLU A 251 -16.49 -39.06 2.88
C GLU A 251 -15.27 -38.22 3.23
N TYR A 252 -15.04 -37.15 2.47
CA TYR A 252 -13.97 -36.17 2.72
C TYR A 252 -14.23 -34.87 1.97
N TYR A 253 -13.32 -33.90 2.14
CA TYR A 253 -13.35 -32.65 1.41
C TYR A 253 -11.99 -32.30 0.81
N ARG A 254 -12.01 -31.41 -0.17
CA ARG A 254 -10.84 -30.71 -0.72
C ARG A 254 -11.15 -29.22 -0.76
N ALA A 255 -10.17 -28.42 -0.39
CA ALA A 255 -10.31 -26.97 -0.29
C ALA A 255 -9.15 -26.30 -1.00
N TYR A 256 -9.45 -25.57 -2.06
CA TYR A 256 -8.53 -24.66 -2.73
C TYR A 256 -8.86 -23.26 -2.26
N VAL A 257 -7.86 -22.56 -1.73
CA VAL A 257 -8.02 -21.22 -1.18
C VAL A 257 -6.91 -20.37 -1.76
N ALA A 258 -7.28 -19.24 -2.36
CA ALA A 258 -6.36 -18.22 -2.81
C ALA A 258 -6.82 -16.85 -2.31
N LYS A 259 -5.88 -15.92 -2.26
CA LYS A 259 -6.17 -14.52 -1.97
C LYS A 259 -5.46 -13.66 -3.01
N VAL A 260 -6.21 -12.72 -3.58
CA VAL A 260 -5.69 -11.75 -4.56
C VAL A 260 -6.14 -10.36 -4.13
N GLY A 261 -5.20 -9.58 -3.59
CA GLY A 261 -5.51 -8.27 -3.00
C GLY A 261 -6.59 -8.41 -1.92
N ARG A 262 -7.76 -7.81 -2.15
CA ARG A 262 -8.92 -7.90 -1.25
C ARG A 262 -9.84 -9.09 -1.50
N SER A 263 -9.73 -9.75 -2.66
CA SER A 263 -10.57 -10.89 -3.04
C SER A 263 -10.09 -12.19 -2.39
N ARG A 264 -11.04 -12.98 -1.87
CA ARG A 264 -10.82 -14.33 -1.37
C ARG A 264 -11.48 -15.31 -2.31
N GLU A 265 -10.70 -16.21 -2.90
CA GLU A 265 -11.18 -17.24 -3.80
C GLU A 265 -11.14 -18.57 -3.06
N ILE A 266 -12.31 -19.19 -2.88
CA ILE A 266 -12.48 -20.42 -2.13
C ILE A 266 -13.24 -21.39 -3.02
N GLU A 267 -12.62 -22.50 -3.34
CA GLU A 267 -13.29 -23.65 -3.95
C GLU A 267 -13.30 -24.81 -2.97
N LEU A 268 -14.50 -25.28 -2.66
CA LEU A 268 -14.75 -26.39 -1.76
C LEU A 268 -15.42 -27.52 -2.52
N TYR A 269 -14.79 -28.69 -2.43
CA TYR A 269 -15.26 -29.92 -3.01
C TYR A 269 -15.57 -30.87 -1.87
N PHE A 270 -16.82 -31.31 -1.77
CA PHE A 270 -17.25 -32.32 -0.82
C PHE A 270 -17.53 -33.62 -1.58
N VAL A 271 -16.83 -34.69 -1.18
CA VAL A 271 -17.08 -36.02 -1.73
C VAL A 271 -18.13 -36.71 -0.87
N VAL A 272 -19.26 -37.03 -1.51
CA VAL A 272 -20.46 -37.56 -0.88
C VAL A 272 -20.56 -39.05 -1.17
N PRO A 273 -21.01 -39.89 -0.21
CA PRO A 273 -21.24 -41.31 -0.44
C PRO A 273 -22.12 -41.56 -1.67
N SER A 274 -21.67 -42.46 -2.54
CA SER A 274 -22.39 -42.82 -3.78
C SER A 274 -23.75 -43.49 -3.52
N ASP A 275 -23.95 -44.07 -2.33
CA ASP A 275 -25.19 -44.69 -1.87
C ASP A 275 -26.10 -43.73 -1.10
N MET A 276 -25.73 -42.45 -0.98
CA MET A 276 -26.55 -41.45 -0.31
C MET A 276 -27.91 -41.31 -1.02
N PRO A 277 -29.04 -41.27 -0.27
CA PRO A 277 -30.35 -41.08 -0.87
C PRO A 277 -30.42 -39.78 -1.69
N PRO A 278 -31.13 -39.80 -2.84
CA PRO A 278 -31.24 -38.62 -3.67
C PRO A 278 -31.91 -37.47 -2.90
N LYS A 279 -31.29 -36.30 -2.96
CA LYS A 279 -31.78 -35.06 -2.37
C LYS A 279 -32.23 -34.10 -3.46
N ARG A 280 -33.19 -33.24 -3.14
CA ARG A 280 -33.58 -32.15 -4.06
C ARG A 280 -32.45 -31.12 -4.13
N ILE A 281 -32.33 -30.43 -5.27
CA ILE A 281 -31.33 -29.36 -5.46
C ILE A 281 -31.45 -28.30 -4.35
N ALA A 282 -32.67 -27.91 -3.97
CA ALA A 282 -32.89 -26.96 -2.88
C ALA A 282 -32.31 -27.40 -1.52
N GLU A 283 -32.19 -28.71 -1.27
CA GLU A 283 -31.56 -29.22 -0.05
C GLU A 283 -30.03 -29.11 -0.12
N TRP A 284 -29.44 -29.33 -1.30
CA TRP A 284 -28.02 -29.06 -1.53
C TRP A 284 -27.69 -27.57 -1.41
N ASP A 285 -28.52 -26.71 -1.97
CA ASP A 285 -28.35 -25.26 -1.88
C ASP A 285 -28.46 -24.77 -0.44
N ALA A 286 -29.38 -25.33 0.36
CA ALA A 286 -29.45 -25.01 1.79
C ALA A 286 -28.15 -25.38 2.53
N ILE A 287 -27.50 -26.49 2.16
CA ILE A 287 -26.19 -26.85 2.72
C ILE A 287 -25.12 -25.86 2.25
N ARG A 288 -25.12 -25.43 0.97
CA ARG A 288 -24.21 -24.38 0.47
C ARG A 288 -24.35 -23.09 1.27
N ASP A 289 -25.58 -22.65 1.52
CA ASP A 289 -25.87 -21.42 2.28
C ASP A 289 -25.42 -21.52 3.73
N GLU A 290 -25.55 -22.70 4.37
CA GLU A 290 -25.01 -22.95 5.71
C GLU A 290 -23.48 -22.87 5.73
N ILE A 291 -22.81 -23.50 4.76
CA ILE A 291 -21.34 -23.48 4.64
C ILE A 291 -20.87 -22.05 4.37
N GLY A 292 -21.51 -21.34 3.43
CA GLY A 292 -21.19 -19.96 3.08
C GLY A 292 -21.33 -19.02 4.28
N ARG A 293 -22.38 -19.17 5.09
CA ARG A 293 -22.53 -18.40 6.34
C ARG A 293 -21.47 -18.76 7.38
N ALA A 294 -21.10 -20.04 7.50
CA ALA A 294 -20.09 -20.50 8.46
C ALA A 294 -18.67 -20.03 8.09
N ILE A 295 -18.33 -19.97 6.80
CA ILE A 295 -17.07 -19.38 6.32
C ILE A 295 -17.03 -17.89 6.64
N GLY A 296 -18.15 -17.19 6.47
CA GLY A 296 -18.27 -15.75 6.77
C GLY A 296 -17.36 -14.87 5.91
N GLY A 297 -17.21 -13.60 6.33
CA GLY A 297 -16.52 -12.57 5.54
C GLY A 297 -17.48 -11.77 4.66
N ASP A 298 -16.94 -10.71 4.05
CA ASP A 298 -17.68 -9.80 3.17
C ASP A 298 -18.00 -10.49 1.83
N GLU A 299 -19.29 -10.66 1.53
CA GLU A 299 -19.76 -11.34 0.32
C GLU A 299 -19.34 -10.61 -0.96
N SER A 300 -19.13 -9.29 -0.89
CA SER A 300 -18.67 -8.51 -2.05
C SER A 300 -17.22 -8.78 -2.45
N HIS A 301 -16.44 -9.40 -1.56
CA HIS A 301 -15.02 -9.69 -1.74
C HIS A 301 -14.69 -11.18 -1.60
N ARG A 302 -15.70 -12.07 -1.68
CA ARG A 302 -15.55 -13.50 -1.49
C ARG A 302 -16.16 -14.26 -2.66
N TRP A 303 -15.31 -14.85 -3.48
CA TRP A 303 -15.71 -15.84 -4.47
C TRP A 303 -15.73 -17.22 -3.83
N LEU A 304 -16.90 -17.84 -3.73
CA LEU A 304 -17.08 -19.15 -3.09
C LEU A 304 -17.79 -20.11 -4.04
N THR A 305 -17.08 -21.16 -4.44
CA THR A 305 -17.62 -22.29 -5.19
C THR A 305 -17.73 -23.50 -4.26
N ILE A 306 -18.92 -24.10 -4.17
CA ILE A 306 -19.12 -25.35 -3.40
C ILE A 306 -19.70 -26.42 -4.33
N MET A 307 -18.93 -27.48 -4.52
CA MET A 307 -19.33 -28.63 -5.31
C MET A 307 -19.53 -29.86 -4.42
N PHE A 308 -20.60 -30.60 -4.70
CA PHE A 308 -20.85 -31.92 -4.14
C PHE A 308 -20.72 -32.92 -5.27
N THR A 309 -19.93 -33.97 -5.06
CA THR A 309 -19.69 -35.01 -6.05
C THR A 309 -19.57 -36.36 -5.34
N SER A 310 -20.00 -37.45 -5.98
CA SER A 310 -19.67 -38.80 -5.51
C SER A 310 -18.42 -39.36 -6.17
N ASP A 311 -17.85 -38.63 -7.13
CA ASP A 311 -16.68 -39.03 -7.89
C ASP A 311 -15.46 -38.23 -7.40
N PRO A 312 -14.49 -38.92 -6.74
CA PRO A 312 -13.22 -38.36 -6.30
C PRO A 312 -12.45 -37.57 -7.34
N GLU A 313 -12.52 -37.96 -8.63
CA GLU A 313 -11.72 -37.34 -9.69
C GLU A 313 -12.06 -35.86 -9.89
N TRP A 314 -13.28 -35.44 -9.54
CA TRP A 314 -13.68 -34.05 -9.62
C TRP A 314 -13.22 -33.20 -8.43
N ALA A 315 -12.69 -33.82 -7.38
CA ALA A 315 -12.22 -33.14 -6.17
C ALA A 315 -10.69 -33.00 -6.13
N GLU A 316 -9.95 -33.70 -7.01
CA GLU A 316 -8.50 -33.61 -7.16
C GLU A 316 -8.10 -32.52 -8.17
#